data_AF-A0A7C3TG54-F1
#
_entry.id   AF-A0A7C3TG54-F1
#
_cell.length_a   1.000
_cell.length_b   1.000
_cell.length_c   1.000
_cell.angle_alpha   90.00
_cell.angle_beta   90.00
_cell.angle_gamma   90.00
#
_symmetry.space_group_name_H-M   'P 1'
#
loop_
_entity.id
_entity.type
_entity.pdbx_description
1 polymer ?
#
loop_
_entity_poly.entity_id
_entity_poly.type
_entity_poly.pdbx_seq_one_letter_code
_entity_poly.pdbx_strand_id
1 'polypeptide(L)'
;MDGRTFPVYVIDDRCNVYEHIGKLAERSNFVFYTSSDNTLYFKKYERRDEHVLKYGSDIIRIDMLKNVGPFGTVSVYGESPSGWAGRETYHWLTKKEVVGVSSKQFLEGQKDVSGAHTFAVQDYAVKDSDTVAAVSESVSSRVNRRLEVTLKIVGDPRIEVNDSLKVERLDGFGFNPNLRVTDVEHYLDKVDGFTSIVTCLEEDLM
;
A
#
# COMPACT_ATOMS: atom_id res chain seq x y z
N MET A 1 13.92 10.90 -0.50
CA MET A 1 13.97 10.56 -1.95
C MET A 1 12.78 11.20 -2.59
N ASP A 2 13.00 11.95 -3.66
CA ASP A 2 11.92 12.58 -4.42
C ASP A 2 11.07 11.52 -5.13
N GLY A 3 9.77 11.78 -5.27
CA GLY A 3 8.82 10.87 -5.90
C GLY A 3 9.12 10.57 -7.37
N ARG A 4 8.34 9.69 -7.99
CA ARG A 4 8.50 9.33 -9.41
C ARG A 4 7.99 10.47 -10.30
N THR A 5 8.70 10.73 -11.40
CA THR A 5 8.25 11.70 -12.41
C THR A 5 7.44 10.97 -13.47
N PHE A 6 6.17 11.32 -13.61
CA PHE A 6 5.32 10.83 -14.70
C PHE A 6 5.33 11.87 -15.83
N PRO A 7 5.77 11.52 -17.04
CA PRO A 7 5.81 12.48 -18.16
C PRO A 7 4.44 13.05 -18.50
N VAL A 8 3.39 12.25 -18.30
CA VAL A 8 1.98 12.63 -18.47
C VAL A 8 1.16 11.98 -17.36
N TYR A 9 0.28 12.76 -16.74
CA TYR A 9 -0.75 12.26 -15.84
C TYR A 9 -2.07 12.91 -16.22
N VAL A 10 -3.08 12.09 -16.49
CA VAL A 10 -4.40 12.57 -16.92
C VAL A 10 -5.29 12.77 -15.70
N ILE A 11 -5.83 13.98 -15.55
CA ILE A 11 -6.89 14.29 -14.61
C ILE A 11 -8.21 14.22 -15.39
N ASP A 12 -9.14 13.40 -14.92
CA ASP A 12 -10.46 13.23 -15.54
C ASP A 12 -11.57 13.48 -14.51
N ASP A 13 -12.81 13.51 -14.96
CA ASP A 13 -13.99 13.79 -14.13
C ASP A 13 -14.57 12.55 -13.44
N ARG A 14 -13.98 11.37 -13.66
CA ARG A 14 -14.38 10.12 -13.01
C ARG A 14 -13.76 9.95 -11.64
N CYS A 15 -12.74 10.76 -11.34
CA CYS A 15 -12.09 10.79 -10.04
C CYS A 15 -12.07 12.19 -9.45
N ASN A 16 -12.25 12.27 -8.15
CA ASN A 16 -12.01 13.51 -7.43
C ASN A 16 -10.50 13.70 -7.14
N VAL A 17 -10.13 14.88 -6.63
CA VAL A 17 -8.73 15.22 -6.33
C VAL A 17 -8.09 14.23 -5.35
N TYR A 18 -8.83 13.79 -4.33
CA TYR A 18 -8.35 12.83 -3.35
C TYR A 18 -8.01 11.48 -3.99
N GLU A 19 -8.88 10.99 -4.87
CA GLU A 19 -8.65 9.75 -5.62
C GLU A 19 -7.46 9.86 -6.57
N HIS A 20 -7.26 11.01 -7.20
CA HIS A 20 -6.08 11.28 -8.02
C HIS A 20 -4.78 11.25 -7.21
N ILE A 21 -4.75 11.89 -6.03
CA ILE A 21 -3.60 11.85 -5.13
C ILE A 21 -3.35 10.42 -4.66
N GLY A 22 -4.38 9.67 -4.28
CA GLY A 22 -4.22 8.27 -3.88
C GLY A 22 -3.66 7.37 -4.98
N LYS A 23 -4.12 7.57 -6.22
CA LYS A 23 -3.58 6.94 -7.42
C LYS A 23 -2.11 7.28 -7.67
N LEU A 24 -1.65 8.50 -7.34
CA LEU A 24 -0.25 8.89 -7.44
C LEU A 24 0.60 8.32 -6.31
N ALA A 25 0.05 8.29 -5.10
CA ALA A 25 0.69 7.73 -3.92
C ALA A 25 0.96 6.24 -4.15
N GLU A 26 -0.04 5.52 -4.63
CA GLU A 26 0.07 4.12 -5.01
C GLU A 26 1.16 3.90 -6.05
N ARG A 27 1.16 4.63 -7.17
CA ARG A 27 2.20 4.50 -8.19
C ARG A 27 3.60 4.83 -7.69
N SER A 28 3.71 5.62 -6.63
CA SER A 28 4.99 6.03 -6.03
C SER A 28 5.41 5.15 -4.85
N ASN A 29 4.59 4.19 -4.44
CA ASN A 29 4.72 3.46 -3.17
C ASN A 29 4.81 4.40 -1.95
N PHE A 30 4.00 5.46 -1.98
CA PHE A 30 3.88 6.48 -0.95
C PHE A 30 2.57 6.28 -0.18
N VAL A 31 2.55 6.82 1.03
CA VAL A 31 1.34 7.06 1.80
C VAL A 31 0.88 8.49 1.59
N PHE A 32 -0.42 8.71 1.63
CA PHE A 32 -0.99 10.04 1.70
C PHE A 32 -2.07 10.07 2.77
N TYR A 33 -2.02 11.09 3.63
CA TYR A 33 -2.94 11.27 4.73
C TYR A 33 -2.94 12.73 5.17
N THR A 34 -3.95 13.11 5.94
CA THR A 34 -4.02 14.40 6.61
C THR A 34 -3.76 14.21 8.09
N SER A 35 -2.87 15.00 8.67
CA SER A 35 -2.65 15.06 10.12
C SER A 35 -3.71 15.89 10.84
N SER A 36 -3.67 15.84 12.17
CA SER A 36 -4.56 16.57 13.08
C SER A 36 -4.48 18.11 12.93
N ASP A 37 -3.40 18.64 12.37
CA ASP A 37 -3.19 20.06 12.04
C ASP A 37 -3.69 20.46 10.63
N ASN A 38 -4.35 19.55 9.90
CA ASN A 38 -4.78 19.68 8.50
C ASN A 38 -3.64 19.78 7.47
N THR A 39 -2.44 19.33 7.80
CA THR A 39 -1.36 19.19 6.83
C THR A 39 -1.54 17.92 6.00
N LEU A 40 -1.47 18.03 4.68
CA LEU A 40 -1.46 16.88 3.77
C LEU A 40 -0.04 16.35 3.63
N TYR A 41 0.18 15.09 4.04
CA TYR A 41 1.42 14.38 3.82
C TYR A 41 1.33 13.52 2.56
N PHE A 42 2.41 13.52 1.77
CA PHE A 42 2.61 12.66 0.61
C PHE A 42 4.07 12.21 0.60
N LYS A 43 4.37 11.05 1.18
CA LYS A 43 5.75 10.59 1.38
C LYS A 43 5.83 9.08 1.46
N LYS A 44 7.04 8.51 1.36
CA LYS A 44 7.25 7.10 1.68
C LYS A 44 6.95 6.87 3.16
N TYR A 45 6.44 5.69 3.50
CA TYR A 45 6.34 5.30 4.90
C TYR A 45 7.73 5.22 5.52
N GLU A 46 7.86 5.82 6.70
CA GLU A 46 9.06 5.78 7.53
C GLU A 46 8.59 5.47 8.95
N ARG A 47 9.26 4.50 9.59
CA ARG A 47 8.98 4.15 10.98
C ARG A 47 9.26 5.34 11.87
N ARG A 48 8.23 5.79 12.58
CA ARG A 48 8.27 6.97 13.43
C ARG A 48 7.26 6.80 14.56
N ASP A 49 7.55 7.41 15.71
CA ASP A 49 6.65 7.51 16.86
C ASP A 49 6.05 6.14 17.21
N GLU A 50 6.93 5.18 17.53
CA GLU A 50 6.54 3.80 17.85
C GLU A 50 5.78 3.75 19.19
N HIS A 51 4.50 3.37 19.14
CA HIS A 51 3.74 3.08 20.35
C HIS A 51 3.73 1.58 20.63
N VAL A 52 3.99 1.22 21.89
CA VAL A 52 4.02 -0.16 22.34
C VAL A 52 2.72 -0.47 23.05
N LEU A 53 1.96 -1.43 22.53
CA LEU A 53 0.69 -1.88 23.08
C LEU A 53 0.82 -3.29 23.63
N LYS A 54 0.40 -3.52 24.87
CA LYS A 54 0.44 -4.83 25.53
C LYS A 54 -0.93 -5.49 25.50
N TYR A 55 -0.99 -6.69 24.93
CA TYR A 55 -2.20 -7.49 24.99
C TYR A 55 -2.58 -7.81 26.45
N GLY A 56 -3.86 -7.65 26.79
CA GLY A 56 -4.39 -7.83 28.14
C GLY A 56 -4.15 -6.66 29.10
N SER A 57 -3.53 -5.57 28.64
CA SER A 57 -3.41 -4.29 29.38
C SER A 57 -4.04 -3.16 28.57
N ASP A 58 -3.45 -2.91 27.40
CA ASP A 58 -3.79 -1.74 26.58
C ASP A 58 -4.79 -2.13 25.49
N ILE A 59 -4.79 -3.40 25.09
CA ILE A 59 -5.64 -3.94 24.03
C ILE A 59 -6.84 -4.67 24.62
N ILE A 60 -8.03 -4.21 24.25
CA ILE A 60 -9.33 -4.76 24.63
C ILE A 60 -9.74 -5.88 23.67
N ARG A 61 -9.52 -5.69 22.35
CA ARG A 61 -9.90 -6.66 21.31
C ARG A 61 -8.95 -6.58 20.12
N ILE A 62 -8.73 -7.72 19.48
CA ILE A 62 -7.96 -7.85 18.24
C ILE A 62 -8.81 -8.60 17.23
N ASP A 63 -9.02 -7.99 16.07
CA ASP A 63 -9.62 -8.61 14.90
C ASP A 63 -8.56 -8.67 13.78
N MET A 64 -8.42 -9.82 13.14
CA MET A 64 -7.44 -10.05 12.09
C MET A 64 -8.13 -10.54 10.84
N LEU A 65 -7.90 -9.82 9.73
CA LEU A 65 -8.37 -10.22 8.42
C LEU A 65 -7.17 -10.63 7.57
N LYS A 66 -6.98 -11.95 7.44
CA LYS A 66 -5.95 -12.51 6.57
C LYS A 66 -6.47 -12.57 5.13
N ASN A 67 -5.98 -11.67 4.29
CA ASN A 67 -6.28 -11.67 2.87
C ASN A 67 -5.24 -12.54 2.15
N VAL A 68 -5.66 -13.71 1.69
CA VAL A 68 -4.86 -14.50 0.74
C VAL A 68 -5.13 -13.91 -0.64
N GLY A 69 -4.26 -12.99 -1.07
CA GLY A 69 -4.33 -12.40 -2.40
C GLY A 69 -4.42 -13.51 -3.46
N PRO A 70 -5.39 -13.48 -4.38
CA PRO A 70 -5.58 -14.57 -5.33
C PRO A 70 -4.55 -14.57 -6.47
N PHE A 71 -3.66 -13.58 -6.51
CA PHE A 71 -2.84 -13.27 -7.69
C PHE A 71 -1.36 -13.57 -7.51
N GLY A 72 -0.90 -14.64 -8.17
CA GLY A 72 0.51 -15.07 -8.27
C GLY A 72 1.46 -13.98 -8.75
N THR A 73 0.94 -13.19 -9.69
CA THR A 73 1.71 -12.29 -10.53
C THR A 73 0.90 -11.04 -10.79
N VAL A 74 1.56 -9.89 -10.74
CA VAL A 74 1.04 -8.61 -11.21
C VAL A 74 1.81 -8.19 -12.44
N SER A 75 1.10 -7.92 -13.53
CA SER A 75 1.66 -7.41 -14.78
C SER A 75 1.13 -6.01 -15.04
N VAL A 76 2.01 -5.02 -15.11
CA VAL A 76 1.68 -3.64 -15.46
C VAL A 76 2.15 -3.36 -16.88
N TYR A 77 1.24 -2.88 -17.71
CA TYR A 77 1.48 -2.49 -19.10
C TYR A 77 1.49 -0.96 -19.17
N GLY A 78 2.65 -0.39 -19.49
CA GLY A 78 2.82 1.03 -19.76
C GLY A 78 2.49 1.38 -21.21
N GLU A 79 2.46 2.67 -21.51
CA GLU A 79 2.40 3.17 -22.88
C GLU A 79 3.83 3.43 -23.38
N SER A 80 4.19 2.90 -24.55
CA SER A 80 5.52 3.17 -25.08
C SER A 80 5.74 4.68 -25.30
N PRO A 81 6.95 5.19 -25.06
CA PRO A 81 7.26 6.58 -25.32
C PRO A 81 7.24 6.79 -26.83
N SER A 82 6.34 7.62 -27.32
CA SER A 82 6.32 8.05 -28.72
C SER A 82 7.57 8.87 -28.98
N GLY A 83 8.66 8.21 -29.38
CA GLY A 83 9.94 8.87 -29.63
C GLY A 83 9.83 9.84 -30.81
N TRP A 84 10.46 11.00 -30.66
CA TRP A 84 10.74 11.98 -31.73
C TRP A 84 11.66 11.42 -32.85
N ALA A 85 12.15 10.19 -32.69
CA ALA A 85 12.95 9.47 -33.69
C ALA A 85 12.08 8.89 -34.81
N GLY A 86 11.68 9.78 -35.74
CA GLY A 86 11.92 9.61 -37.16
C GLY A 86 11.29 8.42 -37.90
N ARG A 87 10.18 8.72 -38.58
CA ARG A 87 9.80 8.31 -39.97
C ARG A 87 9.70 6.82 -40.38
N GLU A 88 10.26 5.86 -39.66
CA GLU A 88 10.32 4.44 -40.09
C GLU A 88 9.50 3.48 -39.20
N THR A 89 8.92 3.97 -38.11
CA THR A 89 7.94 3.24 -37.30
C THR A 89 6.54 3.68 -37.72
N TYR A 90 5.67 2.72 -38.09
CA TYR A 90 4.23 2.97 -38.17
C TYR A 90 3.81 3.70 -36.90
N HIS A 91 3.27 4.91 -37.05
CA HIS A 91 3.21 5.96 -36.02
C HIS A 91 2.38 5.64 -34.78
N TRP A 92 1.85 4.42 -34.69
CA TRP A 92 0.91 3.94 -33.69
C TRP A 92 1.39 2.68 -32.93
N LEU A 93 2.52 2.05 -33.32
CA LEU A 93 3.11 0.94 -32.56
C LEU A 93 4.64 0.98 -32.58
N THR A 94 5.23 1.35 -31.46
CA THR A 94 6.58 0.93 -31.07
C THR A 94 6.57 -0.56 -30.74
N LYS A 95 7.50 -1.32 -31.34
CA LYS A 95 7.63 -2.79 -31.13
C LYS A 95 8.11 -3.20 -29.72
N LYS A 96 8.49 -2.23 -28.89
CA LYS A 96 8.96 -2.47 -27.52
C LYS A 96 7.81 -2.24 -26.56
N GLU A 97 7.28 -3.33 -26.02
CA GLU A 97 6.29 -3.27 -24.95
C GLU A 97 6.95 -2.74 -23.68
N VAL A 98 6.28 -1.81 -23.00
CA VAL A 98 6.68 -1.36 -21.67
C VAL A 98 5.91 -2.22 -20.68
N VAL A 99 6.51 -3.31 -20.23
CA VAL A 99 5.85 -4.26 -19.30
C VAL A 99 6.71 -4.46 -18.07
N GLY A 100 6.09 -4.30 -16.90
CA GLY A 100 6.67 -4.63 -15.61
C GLY A 100 5.93 -5.81 -15.02
N VAL A 101 6.65 -6.85 -14.60
CA VAL A 101 6.07 -8.03 -13.96
C VAL A 101 6.64 -8.16 -12.56
N SER A 102 5.76 -8.29 -11.57
CA SER A 102 6.13 -8.56 -10.18
C SER A 102 5.43 -9.84 -9.73
N SER A 103 6.21 -10.82 -9.30
CA SER A 103 5.70 -12.06 -8.68
C SER A 103 6.15 -12.09 -7.22
N LYS A 104 5.20 -12.29 -6.31
CA LYS A 104 5.52 -12.62 -4.91
C LYS A 104 5.36 -14.12 -4.71
N GLN A 105 6.34 -14.77 -4.09
CA GLN A 105 6.21 -16.18 -3.70
C GLN A 105 5.16 -16.27 -2.59
N PHE A 106 4.16 -17.12 -2.80
CA PHE A 106 3.03 -17.30 -1.88
C PHE A 106 3.41 -18.15 -0.66
N LEU A 107 4.44 -18.98 -0.79
CA LEU A 107 4.97 -19.87 0.25
C LEU A 107 6.48 -20.05 0.03
N GLU A 108 7.23 -20.04 1.14
CA GLU A 108 8.68 -20.33 1.14
C GLU A 108 8.91 -21.73 0.51
N GLY A 109 9.53 -21.77 -0.68
CA GLY A 109 9.85 -23.01 -1.39
C GLY A 109 8.95 -23.39 -2.58
N GLN A 110 7.86 -22.67 -2.88
CA GLN A 110 7.11 -22.86 -4.13
C GLN A 110 7.52 -21.84 -5.20
N LYS A 111 8.38 -22.27 -6.13
CA LYS A 111 8.84 -21.46 -7.27
C LYS A 111 7.79 -21.30 -8.38
N ASP A 112 6.79 -22.16 -8.41
CA ASP A 112 5.70 -22.11 -9.37
C ASP A 112 4.39 -22.44 -8.65
N VAL A 113 3.57 -21.42 -8.40
CA VAL A 113 2.17 -21.67 -8.05
C VAL A 113 1.44 -21.95 -9.36
N SER A 114 1.57 -23.19 -9.83
CA SER A 114 0.74 -23.75 -10.90
C SER A 114 -0.73 -23.49 -10.54
N GLY A 115 -1.37 -22.55 -11.24
CA GLY A 115 -2.75 -22.11 -10.99
C GLY A 115 -2.94 -20.70 -10.42
N ALA A 116 -1.86 -19.94 -10.17
CA ALA A 116 -2.03 -18.58 -9.66
C ALA A 116 -2.47 -17.59 -10.76
N HIS A 117 -3.48 -16.78 -10.44
CA HIS A 117 -4.03 -15.81 -11.37
C HIS A 117 -3.06 -14.65 -11.60
N THR A 118 -3.03 -14.11 -12.82
CA THR A 118 -2.29 -12.88 -13.12
C THR A 118 -3.24 -11.69 -13.00
N PHE A 119 -2.84 -10.69 -12.21
CA PHE A 119 -3.51 -9.39 -12.16
C PHE A 119 -2.86 -8.45 -13.18
N ALA A 120 -3.52 -8.24 -14.31
CA ALA A 120 -3.03 -7.35 -15.37
C ALA A 120 -3.62 -5.93 -15.20
N VAL A 121 -2.76 -4.91 -15.24
CA VAL A 121 -3.13 -3.50 -15.14
C VAL A 121 -2.53 -2.73 -16.31
N GLN A 122 -3.33 -1.91 -16.98
CA GLN A 122 -2.85 -0.95 -17.97
C GLN A 122 -2.67 0.42 -17.29
N ASP A 123 -1.51 1.04 -17.44
CA ASP A 123 -1.22 2.36 -16.90
C ASP A 123 -0.54 3.28 -17.93
N TYR A 124 -1.32 4.19 -18.51
CA TYR A 124 -0.87 5.11 -19.55
C TYR A 124 0.11 6.20 -19.07
N ALA A 125 0.20 6.42 -17.76
CA ALA A 125 1.14 7.39 -17.19
C ALA A 125 2.60 6.87 -17.21
N VAL A 126 2.78 5.56 -17.36
CA VAL A 126 4.07 4.89 -17.30
C VAL A 126 4.62 4.73 -18.71
N LYS A 127 5.80 5.30 -18.97
CA LYS A 127 6.41 5.33 -20.31
C LYS A 127 7.82 4.77 -20.42
N ASP A 128 8.34 4.18 -19.35
CA ASP A 128 9.69 3.62 -19.31
C ASP A 128 9.73 2.32 -18.48
N SER A 129 10.77 1.51 -18.72
CA SER A 129 10.95 0.20 -18.10
C SER A 129 11.16 0.27 -16.58
N ASP A 130 11.78 1.34 -16.11
CA ASP A 130 12.18 1.44 -14.71
C ASP A 130 10.96 1.83 -13.87
N THR A 131 10.16 2.79 -14.37
CA THR A 131 8.88 3.18 -13.78
C THR A 131 7.89 2.02 -13.80
N VAL A 132 7.78 1.23 -14.88
CA VAL A 132 6.82 0.12 -14.94
C VAL A 132 7.16 -1.01 -13.98
N ALA A 133 8.45 -1.32 -13.79
CA ALA A 133 8.88 -2.29 -12.79
C ALA A 133 8.56 -1.82 -11.37
N ALA A 134 8.78 -0.54 -11.10
CA ALA A 134 8.55 0.03 -9.78
C ALA A 134 7.05 0.19 -9.45
N VAL A 135 6.22 0.47 -10.47
CA VAL A 135 4.75 0.48 -10.33
C VAL A 135 4.21 -0.95 -10.16
N SER A 136 4.73 -1.94 -10.89
CA SER A 136 4.27 -3.33 -10.74
C SER A 136 4.56 -3.89 -9.35
N GLU A 137 5.71 -3.54 -8.77
CA GLU A 137 6.03 -3.87 -7.39
C GLU A 137 5.06 -3.22 -6.39
N SER A 138 4.73 -1.94 -6.59
CA SER A 138 3.79 -1.22 -5.72
C SER A 138 2.36 -1.77 -5.81
N VAL A 139 1.89 -2.10 -7.02
CA VAL A 139 0.58 -2.73 -7.20
C VAL A 139 0.59 -4.13 -6.59
N SER A 140 1.67 -4.89 -6.75
CA SER A 140 1.84 -6.22 -6.14
C SER A 140 1.81 -6.17 -4.62
N SER A 141 2.50 -5.22 -3.98
CA SER A 141 2.46 -5.06 -2.52
C SER A 141 1.05 -4.75 -2.02
N ARG A 142 0.30 -3.92 -2.75
CA ARG A 142 -1.10 -3.60 -2.41
C ARG A 142 -2.04 -4.79 -2.58
N VAL A 143 -2.01 -5.45 -3.72
CA VAL A 143 -2.95 -6.52 -4.06
C VAL A 143 -2.69 -7.79 -3.24
N ASN A 144 -1.44 -7.99 -2.81
CA ASN A 144 -1.02 -9.12 -1.99
C ASN A 144 -0.83 -8.77 -0.50
N ARG A 145 -1.51 -7.73 0.00
CA ARG A 145 -1.53 -7.42 1.45
C ARG A 145 -2.06 -8.62 2.21
N ARG A 146 -1.23 -9.16 3.11
CA ARG A 146 -1.49 -10.45 3.77
C ARG A 146 -2.39 -10.34 4.97
N LEU A 147 -2.31 -9.23 5.70
CA LEU A 147 -2.98 -9.09 6.98
C LEU A 147 -3.35 -7.65 7.25
N GLU A 148 -4.63 -7.44 7.57
CA GLU A 148 -5.15 -6.25 8.20
C GLU A 148 -5.50 -6.59 9.64
N VAL A 149 -5.09 -5.74 10.58
CA VAL A 149 -5.31 -5.93 12.01
C VAL A 149 -6.09 -4.74 12.53
N THR A 150 -7.23 -4.98 13.16
CA THR A 150 -8.01 -3.96 13.86
C THR A 150 -7.89 -4.18 15.36
N LEU A 151 -7.43 -3.16 16.07
CA LEU A 151 -7.23 -3.18 17.51
C LEU A 151 -8.25 -2.26 18.17
N LYS A 152 -9.05 -2.77 19.12
CA LYS A 152 -9.76 -1.91 20.08
C LYS A 152 -8.87 -1.78 21.31
N ILE A 153 -8.50 -0.56 21.66
CA ILE A 153 -7.58 -0.27 22.78
C ILE A 153 -8.22 0.65 23.81
N VAL A 154 -7.64 0.64 25.02
CA VAL A 154 -7.85 1.73 25.99
C VAL A 154 -7.37 3.02 25.34
N GLY A 155 -8.22 4.04 25.31
CA GLY A 155 -8.03 5.19 24.42
C GLY A 155 -6.68 5.87 24.60
N ASP A 156 -6.02 6.11 23.47
CA ASP A 156 -4.77 6.86 23.38
C ASP A 156 -4.90 7.89 22.25
N PRO A 157 -4.96 9.20 22.56
CA PRO A 157 -5.17 10.25 21.56
C PRO A 157 -3.86 10.63 20.85
N ARG A 158 -2.73 10.02 21.25
CA ARG A 158 -1.41 10.31 20.66
C ARG A 158 -1.10 9.43 19.46
N ILE A 159 -1.88 8.37 19.25
CA ILE A 159 -1.74 7.49 18.09
C ILE A 159 -2.38 8.20 16.91
N GLU A 160 -1.58 8.51 15.90
CA GLU A 160 -2.01 9.15 14.67
C GLU A 160 -1.88 8.18 13.47
N VAL A 161 -2.54 8.54 12.37
CA VAL A 161 -2.38 7.82 11.10
C VAL A 161 -0.91 7.87 10.68
N ASN A 162 -0.41 6.74 10.17
CA ASN A 162 0.97 6.54 9.75
C ASN A 162 2.00 6.42 10.88
N ASP A 163 1.57 6.31 12.15
CA ASP A 163 2.44 5.89 13.24
C ASP A 163 2.84 4.42 13.15
N SER A 164 3.92 4.08 13.83
CA SER A 164 4.34 2.69 14.02
C SER A 164 3.78 2.14 15.34
N LEU A 165 3.31 0.90 15.30
CA LEU A 165 2.80 0.19 16.47
C LEU A 165 3.54 -1.12 16.66
N LYS A 166 3.85 -1.44 17.91
CA LYS A 166 4.39 -2.73 18.29
C LYS A 166 3.48 -3.38 19.31
N VAL A 167 3.00 -4.58 18.97
CA VAL A 167 2.16 -5.35 19.88
C VAL A 167 2.99 -6.37 20.66
N GLU A 168 2.93 -6.29 21.98
CA GLU A 168 3.62 -7.20 22.90
C GLU A 168 2.65 -8.20 23.55
N ARG A 169 3.22 -9.32 24.05
CA ARG A 169 2.50 -10.40 24.76
C ARG A 169 1.44 -11.09 23.91
N LEU A 170 1.74 -11.21 22.62
CA LEU A 170 0.87 -11.80 21.62
C LEU A 170 1.49 -13.12 21.11
N ASP A 171 2.01 -13.90 22.05
CA ASP A 171 2.72 -15.15 21.76
C ASP A 171 1.77 -16.16 21.09
N GLY A 172 2.22 -16.75 19.98
CA GLY A 172 1.50 -17.82 19.29
C GLY A 172 0.51 -17.38 18.18
N PHE A 173 0.29 -16.09 17.98
CA PHE A 173 -0.46 -15.59 16.83
C PHE A 173 0.54 -15.31 15.69
N GLY A 174 0.47 -16.07 14.61
CA GLY A 174 1.47 -16.07 13.53
C GLY A 174 1.43 -14.83 12.63
N PHE A 175 1.68 -13.64 13.16
CA PHE A 175 1.86 -12.39 12.41
C PHE A 175 2.99 -11.51 12.97
N ASN A 176 3.50 -10.58 12.17
CA ASN A 176 4.53 -9.64 12.62
C ASN A 176 3.93 -8.63 13.62
N PRO A 177 4.48 -8.52 14.85
CA PRO A 177 3.97 -7.60 15.85
C PRO A 177 4.20 -6.12 15.51
N ASN A 178 5.02 -5.82 14.49
CA ASN A 178 5.25 -4.46 14.01
C ASN A 178 4.21 -4.12 12.93
N LEU A 179 3.44 -3.09 13.22
CA LEU A 179 2.26 -2.68 12.50
C LEU A 179 2.38 -1.21 12.13
N ARG A 180 1.85 -0.84 10.96
CA ARG A 180 1.66 0.56 10.57
C ARG A 180 0.20 0.93 10.73
N VAL A 181 -0.06 2.05 11.41
CA VAL A 181 -1.41 2.61 11.54
C VAL A 181 -1.90 3.15 10.21
N THR A 182 -3.06 2.69 9.77
CA THR A 182 -3.74 3.21 8.56
C THR A 182 -4.99 4.00 8.87
N ASP A 183 -5.64 3.72 10.00
CA ASP A 183 -6.86 4.39 10.42
C ASP A 183 -6.93 4.44 11.95
N VAL A 184 -7.46 5.54 12.48
CA VAL A 184 -7.66 5.74 13.92
C VAL A 184 -9.01 6.41 14.14
N GLU A 185 -9.84 5.77 14.96
CA GLU A 185 -11.10 6.33 15.41
C GLU A 185 -11.12 6.39 16.94
N HIS A 186 -11.42 7.57 17.47
CA HIS A 186 -11.49 7.82 18.90
C HIS A 186 -12.95 7.89 19.35
N TYR A 187 -13.29 7.12 20.38
CA TYR A 187 -14.63 7.03 20.94
C TYR A 187 -14.61 7.43 22.42
N LEU A 188 -15.52 8.32 22.80
CA LEU A 188 -15.77 8.67 24.19
C LEU A 188 -17.24 8.45 24.52
N ASP A 189 -17.53 7.43 25.33
CA ASP A 189 -18.87 7.15 25.81
C ASP A 189 -18.90 6.86 27.32
N LYS A 190 -20.11 6.76 27.89
CA LYS A 190 -20.31 6.60 29.33
C LYS A 190 -20.12 5.16 29.82
N VAL A 191 -20.16 4.17 28.91
CA VAL A 191 -20.15 2.74 29.22
C VAL A 191 -18.73 2.19 29.13
N ASP A 192 -18.07 2.42 28.00
CA ASP A 192 -16.73 1.95 27.69
C ASP A 192 -15.64 2.99 28.04
N GLY A 193 -16.04 4.24 28.31
CA GLY A 193 -15.11 5.34 28.58
C GLY A 193 -14.43 5.84 27.30
N PHE A 194 -13.15 6.16 27.39
CA PHE A 194 -12.35 6.55 26.24
C PHE A 194 -11.67 5.33 25.62
N THR A 195 -12.01 5.01 24.38
CA THR A 195 -11.43 3.90 23.61
C THR A 195 -10.99 4.38 22.23
N SER A 196 -10.03 3.68 21.64
CA SER A 196 -9.64 3.90 20.24
C SER A 196 -9.80 2.61 19.44
N ILE A 197 -10.29 2.72 18.22
CA ILE A 197 -10.22 1.67 17.21
C ILE A 197 -9.07 2.05 16.28
N VAL A 198 -8.10 1.15 16.13
CA VAL A 198 -6.91 1.39 15.32
C VAL A 198 -6.79 0.28 14.28
N THR A 199 -6.93 0.63 13.01
CA THR A 199 -6.70 -0.30 11.91
C THR A 199 -5.27 -0.16 11.43
N CYS A 200 -4.63 -1.31 11.27
CA CYS A 200 -3.23 -1.43 10.96
C CYS A 200 -2.99 -2.40 9.82
N LEU A 201 -1.89 -2.17 9.12
CA LEU A 201 -1.32 -3.14 8.19
C LEU A 201 -0.01 -3.67 8.76
N GLU A 202 0.28 -4.93 8.45
CA GLU A 202 1.60 -5.50 8.70
C GLU A 202 2.68 -4.67 8.01
N GLU A 203 3.76 -4.34 8.73
CA GLU A 203 4.90 -3.74 8.07
C GLU A 203 5.52 -4.78 7.12
N ASP A 204 5.42 -4.52 5.81
CA ASP A 204 6.20 -5.23 4.81
C ASP A 204 7.68 -4.98 5.15
N LEU A 205 8.39 -6.03 5.58
CA LEU A 205 9.85 -6.05 5.62
C LEU A 205 10.34 -5.85 4.17
N MET A 206 10.60 -4.60 3.80
CA MET A 206 11.34 -4.25 2.57
C MET A 206 12.77 -4.74 2.67
#